data_AF-A0A7S4ANN5-F1
#
_entry.id   AF-A0A7S4ANN5-F1
#
_cell.length_a   1.000
_cell.length_b   1.000
_cell.length_c   1.000
_cell.angle_alpha   90.00
_cell.angle_beta   90.00
_cell.angle_gamma   90.00
#
_symmetry.space_group_name_H-M   'P 1'
#
loop_
_entity.id
_entity.type
_entity.pdbx_description
1 polymer ?
#
loop_
_entity_poly.entity_id
_entity_poly.type
_entity_poly.pdbx_seq_one_letter_code
_entity_poly.pdbx_strand_id
1 'polypeptide(L)'
;TNTNTNTNTNASHDNKDDNKLECMQCRDQKYLKPAGVLSFEEILLPAVGLEEEKALKQVQSKVQRDAPEYKFVIENCRRLVRRSIRTAITEVQSSRTARNQRQQERRLEQALETKRARENRRRARLEEQERREKERALQNEISRAERKRRLARDFPRNQELWKEIVFLTSSVAQLEREERMWIQIEKDVLRLKMGDGDGDGNGDGGNNEEQQKQLPKDIDSQHKSEESWLSRSDASDTLLVRADKNPLQLETEEKVKDIVLASTRIQKGMGMILNLLDESEAVRKDLYDTYRKDHAFSGYQGMNNPKGVIRFLSQSSQDDVPADNPKAMIRFLSQSSQDDVPADNPKAMIR
;
A
#
# COMPACT_ATOMS: atom_id res chain seq x y z
N THR A 1 -17.83 57.68 21.65
CA THR A 1 -17.86 56.53 22.57
C THR A 1 -17.82 55.25 21.76
N ASN A 2 -16.63 54.77 21.40
CA ASN A 2 -16.40 53.49 20.75
C ASN A 2 -15.19 52.86 21.44
N THR A 3 -15.45 51.89 22.32
CA THR A 3 -14.41 51.20 23.10
C THR A 3 -13.94 49.97 22.35
N ASN A 4 -12.70 50.06 21.91
CA ASN A 4 -11.82 49.01 21.43
C ASN A 4 -11.54 48.01 22.56
N THR A 5 -11.90 46.74 22.41
CA THR A 5 -11.47 45.67 23.33
C THR A 5 -10.52 44.73 22.61
N ASN A 6 -9.24 45.06 22.72
CA ASN A 6 -8.11 44.16 22.52
C ASN A 6 -8.13 43.10 23.65
N THR A 7 -8.39 41.84 23.32
CA THR A 7 -8.14 40.71 24.22
C THR A 7 -6.92 39.94 23.76
N ASN A 8 -5.84 40.22 24.47
CA ASN A 8 -4.58 39.52 24.52
C ASN A 8 -4.76 38.23 25.33
N THR A 9 -4.52 37.05 24.73
CA THR A 9 -4.37 35.79 25.47
C THR A 9 -3.14 35.04 24.96
N ASN A 10 -2.01 35.36 25.59
CA ASN A 10 -0.92 34.42 25.81
C ASN A 10 -1.41 33.28 26.72
N ALA A 11 -1.00 32.05 26.42
CA ALA A 11 -0.76 30.91 27.32
C ALA A 11 -1.32 29.58 26.78
N SER A 12 -0.45 28.76 26.18
CA SER A 12 -0.52 27.29 26.24
C SER A 12 0.78 26.73 25.66
N HIS A 13 1.86 26.92 26.43
CA HIS A 13 3.05 26.09 26.34
C HIS A 13 2.70 24.71 26.94
N ASP A 14 3.15 23.65 26.27
CA ASP A 14 3.57 22.37 26.81
C ASP A 14 2.70 21.66 27.85
N ASN A 15 1.84 20.77 27.35
CA ASN A 15 1.31 19.62 28.09
C ASN A 15 1.19 18.42 27.12
N LYS A 16 2.32 17.98 26.54
CA LYS A 16 2.36 16.80 25.66
C LYS A 16 3.17 15.62 26.17
N ASP A 17 3.89 15.76 27.29
CA ASP A 17 4.83 14.72 27.73
C ASP A 17 4.37 13.90 28.95
N ASP A 18 3.31 14.30 29.66
CA ASP A 18 2.89 13.59 30.88
C ASP A 18 2.02 12.35 30.64
N ASN A 19 1.56 12.11 29.41
CA ASN A 19 0.66 10.98 29.11
C ASN A 19 1.39 9.70 28.63
N LYS A 20 2.72 9.66 28.70
CA LYS A 20 3.52 8.52 28.24
C LYS A 20 3.97 7.57 29.36
N LEU A 21 3.85 7.99 30.63
CA LEU A 21 4.24 7.19 31.80
C LEU A 21 3.16 6.21 32.29
N GLU A 22 1.88 6.43 31.96
CA GLU A 22 0.80 5.50 32.36
C GLU A 22 0.73 4.23 31.50
N CYS A 23 1.49 4.13 30.40
CA CYS A 23 1.42 2.97 29.49
C CYS A 23 2.46 1.85 29.79
N MET A 24 3.43 2.09 30.69
CA MET A 24 4.45 1.07 30.99
C MET A 24 4.00 0.06 32.06
N GLN A 25 3.16 0.43 33.02
CA GLN A 25 2.76 -0.48 34.11
C GLN A 25 1.78 -1.59 33.67
N CYS A 26 1.12 -1.47 32.51
CA CYS A 26 0.22 -2.49 31.97
C CYS A 26 0.91 -3.55 31.09
N ARG A 27 2.20 -3.40 30.75
CA ARG A 27 2.90 -4.35 29.87
C ARG A 27 3.43 -5.57 30.63
N ASP A 28 3.74 -5.43 31.91
CA ASP A 28 4.37 -6.50 32.69
C ASP A 28 3.41 -7.65 33.03
N GLN A 29 2.10 -7.41 33.07
CA GLN A 29 1.10 -8.48 33.24
C GLN A 29 0.98 -9.42 32.03
N LYS A 30 1.43 -9.03 30.84
CA LYS A 30 1.40 -9.94 29.67
C LYS A 30 2.40 -11.09 29.81
N TYR A 31 3.49 -10.89 30.53
CA TYR A 31 4.53 -11.90 30.74
C TYR A 31 4.19 -12.90 31.86
N LEU A 32 3.16 -12.63 32.68
CA LEU A 32 2.68 -13.56 33.72
C LEU A 32 1.69 -14.61 33.19
N LYS A 33 1.09 -14.41 32.01
CA LYS A 33 0.21 -15.40 31.38
C LYS A 33 0.90 -16.73 31.01
N PRO A 34 2.09 -16.73 30.39
CA PRO A 34 2.81 -17.98 30.10
C PRO A 34 3.47 -18.60 31.34
N ALA A 35 3.68 -17.85 32.42
CA ALA A 35 4.25 -18.36 33.66
C ALA A 35 3.28 -19.26 34.47
N GLY A 36 2.07 -19.54 33.96
CA GLY A 36 1.13 -20.45 34.62
C GLY A 36 0.72 -20.00 36.02
N VAL A 37 0.84 -18.70 36.31
CA VAL A 37 0.40 -18.13 37.58
C VAL A 37 -1.12 -18.18 37.55
N LEU A 38 -1.65 -19.29 38.09
CA LEU A 38 -3.07 -19.50 38.35
C LEU A 38 -3.62 -18.20 38.94
N SER A 39 -4.78 -17.76 38.45
CA SER A 39 -5.33 -16.48 38.88
C SER A 39 -5.52 -16.50 40.40
N PHE A 40 -5.46 -15.33 41.04
CA PHE A 40 -5.73 -15.18 42.48
C PHE A 40 -7.01 -15.91 42.92
N GLU A 41 -7.96 -16.05 42.02
CA GLU A 41 -9.26 -16.71 42.17
C GLU A 41 -9.14 -18.25 42.15
N GLU A 42 -8.20 -18.80 41.39
CA GLU A 42 -7.93 -20.24 41.25
C GLU A 42 -7.11 -20.80 42.43
N ILE A 43 -6.33 -19.94 43.11
CA ILE A 43 -5.51 -20.34 44.27
C ILE A 43 -6.15 -19.89 45.59
N LEU A 44 -6.50 -18.61 45.72
CA LEU A 44 -6.80 -18.03 47.05
C LEU A 44 -8.17 -18.44 47.57
N LEU A 45 -9.21 -18.46 46.72
CA LEU A 45 -10.56 -18.86 47.15
C LEU A 45 -10.60 -20.34 47.60
N PRO A 46 -9.99 -21.29 46.86
CA PRO A 46 -9.83 -22.66 47.35
C PRO A 46 -8.96 -22.76 48.60
N ALA A 47 -7.88 -21.98 48.71
CA ALA A 47 -6.98 -22.00 49.87
C ALA A 47 -7.68 -21.51 51.15
N VAL A 48 -8.34 -20.35 51.10
CA VAL A 48 -9.14 -19.81 52.22
C VAL A 48 -10.25 -20.81 52.59
N GLY A 49 -10.91 -21.39 51.58
CA GLY A 49 -11.93 -22.40 51.83
C GLY A 49 -11.42 -23.66 52.52
N LEU A 50 -10.22 -24.13 52.16
CA LEU A 50 -9.56 -25.26 52.81
C LEU A 50 -9.12 -24.93 54.24
N GLU A 51 -8.65 -23.72 54.49
CA GLU A 51 -8.22 -23.25 55.81
C GLU A 51 -9.40 -23.12 56.77
N GLU A 52 -10.48 -22.48 56.34
CA GLU A 52 -11.74 -22.39 57.09
C GLU A 52 -12.33 -23.79 57.37
N GLU A 53 -12.28 -24.71 56.40
CA GLU A 53 -12.75 -26.07 56.63
C GLU A 53 -11.88 -26.83 57.64
N LYS A 54 -10.55 -26.63 57.63
CA LYS A 54 -9.64 -27.21 58.64
C LYS A 54 -9.95 -26.67 60.04
N ALA A 55 -10.16 -25.36 60.18
CA ALA A 55 -10.54 -24.74 61.44
C ALA A 55 -11.87 -25.30 61.96
N LEU A 56 -12.88 -25.40 61.10
CA LEU A 56 -14.19 -25.98 61.48
C LEU A 56 -14.09 -27.46 61.86
N LYS A 57 -13.21 -28.25 61.23
CA LYS A 57 -12.96 -29.65 61.64
C LYS A 57 -12.35 -29.74 63.03
N GLN A 58 -11.41 -28.84 63.36
CA GLN A 58 -10.82 -28.80 64.71
C GLN A 58 -11.88 -28.44 65.75
N VAL A 59 -12.72 -27.43 65.49
CA VAL A 59 -13.83 -27.06 66.38
C VAL A 59 -14.83 -28.20 66.51
N GLN A 60 -15.17 -28.88 65.41
CA GLN A 60 -16.06 -30.04 65.43
C GLN A 60 -15.53 -31.14 66.36
N SER A 61 -14.22 -31.43 66.29
CA SER A 61 -13.62 -32.46 67.15
C SER A 61 -13.69 -32.13 68.64
N LYS A 62 -13.61 -30.83 69.00
CA LYS A 62 -13.77 -30.35 70.38
C LYS A 62 -15.23 -30.44 70.83
N VAL A 63 -16.15 -29.91 70.03
CA VAL A 63 -17.60 -29.94 70.32
C VAL A 63 -18.11 -31.38 70.45
N GLN A 64 -17.62 -32.32 69.64
CA GLN A 64 -18.01 -33.73 69.77
C GLN A 64 -17.53 -34.40 71.06
N ARG A 65 -16.44 -33.91 71.67
CA ARG A 65 -15.94 -34.41 72.96
C ARG A 65 -16.64 -33.74 74.13
N ASP A 66 -16.77 -32.41 74.06
CA ASP A 66 -17.10 -31.60 75.23
C ASP A 66 -18.60 -31.24 75.30
N ALA A 67 -19.31 -31.18 74.16
CA ALA A 67 -20.71 -30.74 74.10
C ALA A 67 -21.46 -31.30 72.87
N PRO A 68 -21.82 -32.60 72.88
CA PRO A 68 -22.37 -33.30 71.72
C PRO A 68 -23.72 -32.74 71.24
N GLU A 69 -24.50 -32.08 72.10
CA GLU A 69 -25.75 -31.40 71.71
C GLU A 69 -25.57 -30.35 70.60
N TYR A 70 -24.38 -29.75 70.46
CA TYR A 70 -24.11 -28.72 69.44
C TYR A 70 -23.58 -29.26 68.10
N LYS A 71 -23.53 -30.58 67.91
CA LYS A 71 -23.02 -31.20 66.67
C LYS A 71 -23.75 -30.68 65.41
N PHE A 72 -25.07 -30.50 65.49
CA PHE A 72 -25.89 -30.00 64.38
C PHE A 72 -25.52 -28.56 63.98
N VAL A 73 -25.18 -27.70 64.95
CA VAL A 73 -24.80 -26.31 64.70
C VAL A 73 -23.51 -26.26 63.88
N ILE A 74 -22.49 -27.04 64.27
CA ILE A 74 -21.22 -27.09 63.55
C ILE A 74 -21.39 -27.65 62.13
N GLU A 75 -22.27 -28.65 61.95
CA GLU A 75 -22.54 -29.19 60.62
C GLU A 75 -23.23 -28.14 59.71
N ASN A 76 -24.17 -27.37 60.24
CA ASN A 76 -24.76 -26.25 59.51
C ASN A 76 -23.75 -25.14 59.19
N CYS A 77 -22.85 -24.79 60.12
CA CYS A 77 -21.76 -23.85 59.85
C CYS A 77 -20.88 -24.32 58.69
N ARG A 78 -20.48 -25.61 58.67
CA ARG A 78 -19.70 -26.18 57.56
C ARG A 78 -20.46 -26.13 56.23
N ARG A 79 -21.76 -26.43 56.23
CA ARG A 79 -22.60 -26.31 55.02
C ARG A 79 -22.68 -24.86 54.53
N LEU A 80 -22.83 -23.91 55.45
CA LEU A 80 -22.90 -22.49 55.13
C LEU A 80 -21.59 -21.98 54.52
N VAL A 81 -20.44 -22.30 55.13
CA VAL A 81 -19.11 -21.91 54.61
C VAL A 81 -18.84 -22.51 53.24
N ARG A 82 -19.15 -23.79 53.03
CA ARG A 82 -19.03 -24.40 51.69
C ARG A 82 -19.93 -23.73 50.66
N ARG A 83 -21.14 -23.30 51.06
CA ARG A 83 -22.06 -22.60 50.18
C ARG A 83 -21.53 -21.21 49.82
N SER A 84 -21.04 -20.45 50.79
CA SER A 84 -20.48 -19.11 50.54
C SER A 84 -19.25 -19.15 49.63
N ILE A 85 -18.34 -20.12 49.83
CA ILE A 85 -17.18 -20.32 48.95
C ILE A 85 -17.60 -20.64 47.52
N ARG A 86 -18.58 -21.55 47.34
CA ARG A 86 -19.09 -21.87 46.00
C ARG A 86 -19.72 -20.66 45.32
N THR A 87 -20.53 -19.90 46.05
CA THR A 87 -21.14 -18.67 45.52
C THR A 87 -20.06 -17.67 45.11
N ALA A 88 -19.06 -17.44 45.96
CA ALA A 88 -17.94 -16.55 45.64
C ALA A 88 -17.18 -17.00 44.38
N ILE A 89 -16.88 -18.30 44.24
CA ILE A 89 -16.25 -18.85 43.03
C ILE A 89 -17.11 -18.59 41.79
N THR A 90 -18.43 -18.83 41.87
CA THR A 90 -19.32 -18.62 40.72
C THR A 90 -19.45 -17.14 40.32
N GLU A 91 -19.51 -16.23 41.29
CA GLU A 91 -19.57 -14.77 41.03
C GLU A 91 -18.27 -14.25 40.43
N VAL A 92 -17.15 -14.76 40.91
CA VAL A 92 -15.83 -14.39 40.40
C VAL A 92 -15.62 -14.91 38.98
N GLN A 93 -16.05 -16.15 38.70
CA GLN A 93 -16.04 -16.71 37.35
C GLN A 93 -16.94 -15.91 36.40
N SER A 94 -18.16 -15.55 36.81
CA SER A 94 -19.08 -14.77 35.97
C SER A 94 -18.56 -13.35 35.73
N SER A 95 -17.93 -12.72 36.73
CA SER A 95 -17.24 -11.43 36.58
C SER A 95 -16.06 -11.52 35.60
N ARG A 96 -15.29 -12.60 35.64
CA ARG A 96 -14.17 -12.84 34.69
C ARG A 96 -14.67 -13.05 33.26
N THR A 97 -15.70 -13.87 33.06
CA THR A 97 -16.25 -14.09 31.71
C THR A 97 -16.83 -12.80 31.14
N ALA A 98 -17.55 -12.01 31.94
CA ALA A 98 -18.06 -10.70 31.52
C ALA A 98 -16.93 -9.72 31.16
N ARG A 99 -15.85 -9.66 31.95
CA ARG A 99 -14.66 -8.84 31.63
C ARG A 99 -14.00 -9.28 30.32
N ASN A 100 -13.85 -10.59 30.11
CA ASN A 100 -13.28 -11.15 28.88
C ASN A 100 -14.15 -10.85 27.65
N GLN A 101 -15.47 -11.00 27.77
CA GLN A 101 -16.42 -10.65 26.70
C GLN A 101 -16.32 -9.17 26.34
N ARG A 102 -16.39 -8.27 27.32
CA ARG A 102 -16.20 -6.82 27.09
C ARG A 102 -14.83 -6.49 26.48
N GLN A 103 -13.79 -7.26 26.80
CA GLN A 103 -12.48 -7.09 26.18
C GLN A 103 -12.47 -7.57 24.73
N GLN A 104 -13.15 -8.66 24.41
CA GLN A 104 -13.31 -9.15 23.05
C GLN A 104 -14.15 -8.19 22.19
N GLU A 105 -15.27 -7.69 22.73
CA GLU A 105 -16.12 -6.68 22.08
C GLU A 105 -15.31 -5.44 21.72
N ARG A 106 -14.57 -4.86 22.68
CA ARG A 106 -13.69 -3.71 22.41
C ARG A 106 -12.66 -3.97 21.32
N ARG A 107 -12.10 -5.18 21.24
CA ARG A 107 -11.16 -5.55 20.17
C ARG A 107 -11.85 -5.63 18.81
N LEU A 108 -13.07 -6.17 18.76
CA LEU A 108 -13.86 -6.25 17.53
C LEU A 108 -14.28 -4.85 17.05
N GLU A 109 -14.73 -4.00 17.96
CA GLU A 109 -15.07 -2.60 17.67
C GLU A 109 -13.87 -1.83 17.12
N GLN A 110 -12.71 -1.92 17.77
CA GLN A 110 -11.47 -1.30 17.29
C GLN A 110 -11.06 -1.81 15.90
N ALA A 111 -11.22 -3.11 15.64
CA ALA A 111 -10.93 -3.69 14.33
C ALA A 111 -11.89 -3.16 13.24
N LEU A 112 -13.19 -3.06 13.55
CA LEU A 112 -14.20 -2.51 12.65
C LEU A 112 -13.97 -1.03 12.38
N GLU A 113 -13.66 -0.24 13.41
CA GLU A 113 -13.33 1.18 13.29
C GLU A 113 -12.10 1.39 12.41
N THR A 114 -11.04 0.60 12.63
CA THR A 114 -9.83 0.63 11.81
C THR A 114 -10.15 0.30 10.34
N LYS A 115 -11.02 -0.67 10.09
CA LYS A 115 -11.46 -1.04 8.73
C LYS A 115 -12.21 0.11 8.06
N ARG A 116 -13.18 0.73 8.76
CA ARG A 116 -13.92 1.91 8.27
C ARG A 116 -12.99 3.08 8.00
N ALA A 117 -12.03 3.35 8.89
CA ALA A 117 -11.04 4.41 8.70
C ALA A 117 -10.16 4.18 7.45
N ARG A 118 -9.76 2.93 7.18
CA ARG A 118 -9.03 2.58 5.95
C ARG A 118 -9.86 2.79 4.69
N GLU A 119 -11.13 2.38 4.71
CA GLU A 119 -12.05 2.59 3.58
C GLU A 119 -12.30 4.08 3.32
N ASN A 120 -12.52 4.87 4.36
CA ASN A 120 -12.69 6.32 4.24
C ASN A 120 -11.43 7.01 3.69
N ARG A 121 -10.24 6.63 4.18
CA ARG A 121 -8.97 7.13 3.62
C ARG A 121 -8.80 6.77 2.15
N ARG A 122 -9.25 5.58 1.73
CA ARG A 122 -9.22 5.16 0.32
C ARG A 122 -10.18 6.00 -0.52
N ARG A 123 -11.40 6.25 -0.06
CA ARG A 123 -12.36 7.12 -0.76
C ARG A 123 -11.85 8.55 -0.90
N ALA A 124 -11.34 9.14 0.18
CA ALA A 124 -10.78 10.49 0.15
C ALA A 124 -9.62 10.63 -0.86
N ARG A 125 -8.75 9.62 -0.98
CA ARG A 125 -7.67 9.62 -1.99
C ARG A 125 -8.20 9.59 -3.42
N LEU A 126 -9.26 8.82 -3.67
CA LEU A 126 -9.89 8.75 -5.00
C LEU A 126 -10.57 10.07 -5.35
N GLU A 127 -11.32 10.66 -4.42
CA GLU A 127 -11.95 11.97 -4.60
C GLU A 127 -10.91 13.07 -4.84
N GLU A 128 -9.77 13.05 -4.12
CA GLU A 128 -8.69 13.99 -4.32
C GLU A 128 -8.01 13.81 -5.68
N GLN A 129 -7.79 12.57 -6.12
CA GLN A 129 -7.25 12.28 -7.46
C GLN A 129 -8.20 12.81 -8.55
N GLU A 130 -9.50 12.52 -8.43
CA GLU A 130 -10.52 13.00 -9.36
C GLU A 130 -10.54 14.54 -9.42
N ARG A 131 -10.42 15.21 -8.26
CA ARG A 131 -10.34 16.68 -8.21
C ARG A 131 -9.11 17.20 -8.95
N ARG A 132 -7.93 16.61 -8.71
CA ARG A 132 -6.68 16.99 -9.39
C ARG A 132 -6.73 16.70 -10.89
N GLU A 133 -7.45 15.67 -11.32
CA GLU A 133 -7.65 15.38 -12.75
C GLU A 133 -8.57 16.39 -13.42
N LYS A 134 -9.67 16.77 -12.77
CA LYS A 134 -10.56 17.84 -13.24
C LYS A 134 -9.82 19.18 -13.34
N GLU A 135 -9.04 19.54 -12.33
CA GLU A 135 -8.22 20.76 -12.34
C GLU A 135 -7.20 20.75 -13.50
N ARG A 136 -6.50 19.62 -13.71
CA ARG A 136 -5.55 19.46 -14.84
C ARG A 136 -6.26 19.52 -16.20
N ALA A 137 -7.44 18.92 -16.31
CA ALA A 137 -8.23 18.96 -17.55
C ALA A 137 -8.64 20.39 -17.89
N LEU A 138 -9.12 21.16 -16.92
CA LEU A 138 -9.48 22.57 -17.09
C LEU A 138 -8.25 23.41 -17.49
N GLN A 139 -7.11 23.20 -16.85
CA GLN A 139 -5.88 23.93 -17.19
C GLN A 139 -5.39 23.60 -18.62
N ASN A 140 -5.50 22.33 -19.02
CA ASN A 140 -5.20 21.90 -20.39
C ASN A 140 -6.16 22.53 -21.42
N GLU A 141 -7.44 22.69 -21.07
CA GLU A 141 -8.41 23.36 -21.94
C GLU A 141 -8.10 24.85 -22.10
N ILE A 142 -7.80 25.54 -20.99
CA ILE A 142 -7.41 26.96 -20.99
C ILE A 142 -6.16 27.18 -21.84
N SER A 143 -5.10 26.39 -21.61
CA SER A 143 -3.85 26.51 -22.38
C SER A 143 -4.03 26.24 -23.87
N ARG A 144 -4.88 25.28 -24.25
CA ARG A 144 -5.26 25.04 -25.66
C ARG A 144 -5.99 26.24 -26.25
N ALA A 145 -6.95 26.81 -25.52
CA ALA A 145 -7.68 27.99 -25.96
C ALA A 145 -6.77 29.22 -26.10
N GLU A 146 -5.86 29.44 -25.17
CA GLU A 146 -4.86 30.51 -25.24
C GLU A 146 -3.90 30.33 -26.41
N ARG A 147 -3.40 29.11 -26.65
CA ARG A 147 -2.56 28.82 -27.81
C ARG A 147 -3.29 29.11 -29.11
N LYS A 148 -4.55 28.72 -29.23
CA LYS A 148 -5.39 29.06 -30.40
C LYS A 148 -5.53 30.57 -30.57
N ARG A 149 -5.77 31.32 -29.48
CA ARG A 149 -5.84 32.80 -29.52
C ARG A 149 -4.51 33.43 -29.93
N ARG A 150 -3.38 32.92 -29.44
CA ARG A 150 -2.04 33.41 -29.83
C ARG A 150 -1.78 33.17 -31.31
N LEU A 151 -1.99 31.94 -31.80
CA LEU A 151 -1.85 31.63 -33.23
C LEU A 151 -2.76 32.50 -34.11
N ALA A 152 -3.99 32.79 -33.67
CA ALA A 152 -4.88 33.70 -34.39
C ALA A 152 -4.38 35.15 -34.43
N ARG A 153 -3.68 35.61 -33.37
CA ARG A 153 -3.07 36.97 -33.32
C ARG A 153 -1.79 37.07 -34.13
N ASP A 154 -0.95 36.04 -34.09
CA ASP A 154 0.41 36.09 -34.62
C ASP A 154 0.47 35.81 -36.13
N PHE A 155 -0.54 35.13 -36.70
CA PHE A 155 -0.56 34.75 -38.12
C PHE A 155 -1.73 35.36 -38.93
N PRO A 156 -1.96 36.69 -38.90
CA PRO A 156 -3.00 37.32 -39.72
C PRO A 156 -2.68 37.23 -41.22
N ARG A 157 -1.39 37.30 -41.58
CA ARG A 157 -0.89 37.18 -42.95
C ARG A 157 -1.20 35.81 -43.59
N ASN A 158 -1.28 34.74 -42.79
CA ASN A 158 -1.71 33.45 -43.30
C ASN A 158 -3.18 33.48 -43.73
N GLN A 159 -4.04 34.29 -43.09
CA GLN A 159 -5.44 34.42 -43.55
C GLN A 159 -5.53 35.14 -44.90
N GLU A 160 -4.67 36.14 -45.13
CA GLU A 160 -4.58 36.83 -46.42
C GLU A 160 -4.07 35.86 -47.50
N LEU A 161 -3.03 35.09 -47.22
CA LEU A 161 -2.54 34.04 -48.12
C LEU A 161 -3.61 32.97 -48.40
N TRP A 162 -4.38 32.56 -47.40
CA TRP A 162 -5.50 31.62 -47.62
C TRP A 162 -6.61 32.23 -48.48
N LYS A 163 -6.95 33.50 -48.29
CA LYS A 163 -7.91 34.21 -49.17
C LYS A 163 -7.38 34.29 -50.60
N GLU A 164 -6.09 34.57 -50.77
CA GLU A 164 -5.42 34.60 -52.07
C GLU A 164 -5.42 33.21 -52.72
N ILE A 165 -5.09 32.15 -51.98
CA ILE A 165 -5.15 30.76 -52.49
C ILE A 165 -6.58 30.43 -52.95
N VAL A 166 -7.61 30.74 -52.14
CA VAL A 166 -9.01 30.49 -52.52
C VAL A 166 -9.39 31.30 -53.76
N PHE A 167 -9.00 32.58 -53.82
CA PHE A 167 -9.21 33.44 -54.97
C PHE A 167 -8.55 32.86 -56.23
N LEU A 168 -7.25 32.58 -56.18
CA LEU A 168 -6.49 32.01 -57.30
C LEU A 168 -7.07 30.66 -57.75
N THR A 169 -7.46 29.79 -56.82
CA THR A 169 -8.09 28.50 -57.15
C THR A 169 -9.42 28.72 -57.88
N SER A 170 -10.23 29.69 -57.44
CA SER A 170 -11.47 30.03 -58.14
C SER A 170 -11.23 30.60 -59.55
N SER A 171 -10.18 31.42 -59.71
CA SER A 171 -9.78 31.98 -60.99
C SER A 171 -9.26 30.90 -61.94
N VAL A 172 -8.45 29.95 -61.46
CA VAL A 172 -8.00 28.79 -62.24
C VAL A 172 -9.19 27.96 -62.69
N ALA A 173 -10.13 27.65 -61.79
CA ALA A 173 -11.34 26.89 -62.15
C ALA A 173 -12.26 27.64 -63.13
N GLN A 174 -12.19 28.97 -63.19
CA GLN A 174 -12.87 29.75 -64.22
C GLN A 174 -12.13 29.65 -65.55
N LEU A 175 -10.81 29.83 -65.55
CA LEU A 175 -9.98 29.71 -66.75
C LEU A 175 -10.09 28.33 -67.38
N GLU A 176 -10.11 27.25 -66.58
CA GLU A 176 -10.35 25.89 -67.08
C GLU A 176 -11.73 25.71 -67.73
N ARG A 177 -12.75 26.44 -67.27
CA ARG A 177 -14.09 26.42 -67.89
C ARG A 177 -14.10 27.19 -69.20
N GLU A 178 -13.42 28.33 -69.24
CA GLU A 178 -13.25 29.14 -70.46
C GLU A 178 -12.43 28.35 -71.50
N GLU A 179 -11.32 27.72 -71.11
CA GLU A 179 -10.52 26.84 -71.97
C GLU A 179 -11.36 25.70 -72.57
N ARG A 180 -12.15 25.00 -71.74
CA ARG A 180 -13.08 23.96 -72.23
C ARG A 180 -14.10 24.52 -73.22
N MET A 181 -14.61 25.72 -73.00
CA MET A 181 -15.53 26.39 -73.92
C MET A 181 -14.85 26.74 -75.24
N TRP A 182 -13.62 27.26 -75.22
CA TRP A 182 -12.84 27.56 -76.42
C TRP A 182 -12.54 26.32 -77.24
N ILE A 183 -12.12 25.22 -76.59
CA ILE A 183 -11.90 23.93 -77.26
C ILE A 183 -13.20 23.44 -77.92
N GLN A 184 -14.35 23.63 -77.28
CA GLN A 184 -15.64 23.26 -77.85
C GLN A 184 -15.98 24.11 -79.08
N ILE A 185 -15.82 25.43 -78.99
CA ILE A 185 -16.03 26.34 -80.12
C ILE A 185 -15.10 26.00 -81.28
N GLU A 186 -13.82 25.72 -81.02
CA GLU A 186 -12.86 25.34 -82.05
C GLU A 186 -13.27 24.05 -82.76
N LYS A 187 -13.73 23.04 -82.00
CA LYS A 187 -14.29 21.81 -82.57
C LYS A 187 -15.54 22.08 -83.41
N ASP A 188 -16.43 22.96 -82.95
CA ASP A 188 -17.64 23.31 -83.69
C ASP A 188 -17.33 24.10 -84.97
N VAL A 189 -16.34 25.00 -84.94
CA VAL A 189 -15.82 25.71 -86.12
C VAL A 189 -15.17 24.75 -87.10
N LEU A 190 -14.36 23.80 -86.61
CA LEU A 190 -13.77 22.76 -87.46
C LEU A 190 -14.85 21.86 -88.07
N ARG A 191 -15.89 21.50 -87.32
CA ARG A 191 -17.05 20.76 -87.84
C ARG A 191 -17.83 21.55 -88.89
N LEU A 192 -18.03 22.86 -88.70
CA LEU A 192 -18.63 23.72 -89.72
C LEU A 192 -17.72 23.83 -90.96
N LYS A 193 -16.41 23.88 -90.78
CA LYS A 193 -15.43 23.95 -91.87
C LYS A 193 -15.27 22.64 -92.64
N MET A 194 -15.50 21.50 -92.00
CA MET A 194 -15.50 20.17 -92.62
C MET A 194 -16.92 19.67 -92.98
N GLY A 195 -17.96 20.43 -92.63
CA GLY A 195 -19.38 20.04 -92.70
C GLY A 195 -20.11 20.34 -94.01
N ASP A 196 -19.41 20.86 -95.03
CA ASP A 196 -19.94 20.95 -96.41
C ASP A 196 -19.55 19.72 -97.26
N GLY A 197 -19.03 18.66 -96.64
CA GLY A 197 -18.75 17.39 -97.31
C GLY A 197 -19.70 16.28 -96.86
N ASP A 198 -20.74 16.03 -97.64
CA ASP A 198 -21.57 14.82 -97.57
C ASP A 198 -20.68 13.57 -97.39
N GLY A 199 -20.91 12.82 -96.33
CA GLY A 199 -20.01 11.72 -95.96
C GLY A 199 -20.62 10.78 -94.93
N ASP A 200 -21.65 10.06 -95.37
CA ASP A 200 -22.12 8.79 -94.82
C ASP A 200 -20.93 7.87 -94.49
N GLY A 201 -20.78 7.46 -93.22
CA GLY A 201 -19.53 6.84 -92.76
C GLY A 201 -19.57 6.27 -91.34
N ASN A 202 -20.11 5.07 -91.24
CA ASN A 202 -20.00 4.10 -90.16
C ASN A 202 -18.54 3.85 -89.69
N GLY A 203 -18.30 3.62 -88.40
CA GLY A 203 -17.04 3.08 -87.84
C GLY A 203 -16.78 3.59 -86.42
N ASP A 204 -17.06 2.82 -85.36
CA ASP A 204 -16.26 1.70 -84.81
C ASP A 204 -14.89 2.11 -84.25
N GLY A 205 -14.64 1.67 -83.02
CA GLY A 205 -13.28 1.47 -82.49
C GLY A 205 -12.76 2.46 -81.45
N GLY A 206 -12.54 1.94 -80.23
CA GLY A 206 -11.17 2.00 -79.70
C GLY A 206 -10.95 2.68 -78.34
N ASN A 207 -10.97 1.84 -77.30
CA ASN A 207 -10.23 1.94 -76.05
C ASN A 207 -8.87 2.65 -76.12
N ASN A 208 -8.54 3.43 -75.09
CA ASN A 208 -7.31 3.35 -74.25
C ASN A 208 -6.99 4.71 -73.63
N GLU A 209 -6.81 4.75 -72.30
CA GLU A 209 -5.67 5.43 -71.64
C GLU A 209 -5.75 5.25 -70.11
N GLU A 210 -5.44 4.02 -69.68
CA GLU A 210 -4.76 3.77 -68.42
C GLU A 210 -3.26 3.89 -68.70
N GLN A 211 -2.55 4.84 -68.06
CA GLN A 211 -1.20 4.61 -67.52
C GLN A 211 -0.54 5.84 -66.85
N GLN A 212 0.19 5.50 -65.78
CA GLN A 212 1.43 6.13 -65.30
C GLN A 212 1.37 7.44 -64.48
N LYS A 213 1.60 7.30 -63.17
CA LYS A 213 2.81 7.89 -62.54
C LYS A 213 3.16 7.19 -61.21
N GLN A 214 4.29 6.50 -61.22
CA GLN A 214 4.99 5.98 -60.05
C GLN A 214 6.32 6.76 -59.84
N LEU A 215 6.85 6.64 -58.61
CA LEU A 215 8.22 6.94 -58.09
C LEU A 215 8.59 8.40 -57.76
N PRO A 216 9.61 8.69 -56.89
CA PRO A 216 10.46 7.84 -55.99
C PRO A 216 10.47 8.35 -54.50
N LYS A 217 10.79 7.58 -53.45
CA LYS A 217 12.05 7.03 -52.88
C LYS A 217 13.11 8.03 -52.32
N ASP A 218 13.41 7.80 -51.04
CA ASP A 218 14.65 7.97 -50.24
C ASP A 218 15.18 9.37 -49.83
N ILE A 219 15.56 9.52 -48.55
CA ILE A 219 16.97 9.72 -48.08
C ILE A 219 17.02 10.06 -46.58
N ASP A 220 17.85 9.30 -45.87
CA ASP A 220 18.37 9.48 -44.51
C ASP A 220 18.88 10.90 -44.18
N SER A 221 18.75 11.30 -42.91
CA SER A 221 19.76 12.16 -42.30
C SER A 221 19.92 11.81 -40.82
N GLN A 222 20.91 10.94 -40.58
CA GLN A 222 21.65 10.89 -39.33
C GLN A 222 22.40 12.21 -39.14
N HIS A 223 22.29 12.82 -37.96
CA HIS A 223 23.37 13.66 -37.43
C HIS A 223 23.60 13.31 -35.96
N LYS A 224 24.70 12.59 -35.75
CA LYS A 224 25.49 12.58 -34.52
C LYS A 224 26.05 13.99 -34.26
N SER A 225 26.06 14.42 -33.00
CA SER A 225 27.25 15.01 -32.39
C SER A 225 27.17 14.84 -30.87
N GLU A 226 27.95 13.90 -30.37
CA GLU A 226 28.49 13.94 -29.02
C GLU A 226 29.41 15.16 -28.89
N GLU A 227 29.40 15.80 -27.72
CA GLU A 227 30.57 15.92 -26.82
C GLU A 227 30.50 17.19 -25.99
N SER A 228 30.77 17.01 -24.69
CA SER A 228 31.69 17.79 -23.86
C SER A 228 31.45 19.31 -23.77
N TRP A 229 31.36 19.96 -22.61
CA TRP A 229 32.44 20.09 -21.65
C TRP A 229 31.88 20.51 -20.28
N LEU A 230 32.19 19.69 -19.27
CA LEU A 230 32.35 20.19 -17.91
C LEU A 230 33.55 21.13 -17.90
N SER A 231 33.36 22.39 -17.50
CA SER A 231 34.45 23.23 -16.99
C SER A 231 33.92 24.18 -15.93
N ARG A 232 34.11 23.72 -14.69
CA ARG A 232 34.49 24.46 -13.49
C ARG A 232 35.20 25.79 -13.83
N SER A 233 34.70 26.90 -13.30
CA SER A 233 35.49 28.10 -13.07
C SER A 233 34.94 28.85 -11.86
N ASP A 234 35.84 28.97 -10.90
CA ASP A 234 35.76 29.77 -9.68
C ASP A 234 35.68 31.27 -9.99
N ALA A 235 35.09 31.98 -9.02
CA ALA A 235 35.39 33.34 -8.60
C ALA A 235 35.80 34.36 -9.69
N SER A 236 34.86 35.23 -10.06
CA SER A 236 35.18 36.56 -10.57
C SER A 236 34.13 37.55 -10.09
N ASP A 237 34.55 38.33 -9.09
CA ASP A 237 33.95 39.55 -8.59
C ASP A 237 33.70 40.51 -9.77
N THR A 238 32.43 40.73 -10.12
CA THR A 238 32.04 41.54 -11.27
C THR A 238 31.11 42.67 -10.84
N LEU A 239 31.64 43.87 -10.99
CA LEU A 239 30.99 45.16 -10.85
C LEU A 239 29.58 45.16 -11.47
N LEU A 240 28.61 45.38 -10.60
CA LEU A 240 27.18 45.38 -10.86
C LEU A 240 26.79 46.67 -11.61
N VAL A 241 27.01 46.69 -12.93
CA VAL A 241 26.40 47.68 -13.81
C VAL A 241 24.89 47.37 -13.84
N ARG A 242 24.11 48.16 -13.11
CA ARG A 242 22.64 48.17 -13.19
C ARG A 242 22.22 48.71 -14.56
N ALA A 243 22.25 47.86 -15.58
CA ALA A 243 21.38 48.03 -16.73
C ALA A 243 19.97 47.62 -16.31
N ASP A 244 18.96 48.43 -16.65
CA ASP A 244 17.55 48.14 -16.35
C ASP A 244 17.18 46.78 -16.95
N LYS A 245 17.01 45.79 -16.07
CA LYS A 245 16.69 44.42 -16.48
C LYS A 245 15.31 44.44 -17.15
N ASN A 246 15.25 43.88 -18.35
CA ASN A 246 13.98 43.70 -19.05
C ASN A 246 13.01 42.93 -18.13
N PRO A 247 11.71 43.28 -18.11
CA PRO A 247 10.73 42.63 -17.22
C PRO A 247 10.67 41.11 -17.42
N LEU A 248 10.97 40.63 -18.64
CA LEU A 248 11.08 39.22 -18.96
C LEU A 248 12.25 38.52 -18.23
N GLN A 249 13.38 39.21 -18.04
CA GLN A 249 14.52 38.68 -17.31
C GLN A 249 14.21 38.52 -15.82
N LEU A 250 13.48 39.47 -15.22
CA LEU A 250 13.04 39.37 -13.83
C LEU A 250 12.14 38.15 -13.61
N GLU A 251 11.18 37.90 -14.50
CA GLU A 251 10.31 36.71 -14.41
C GLU A 251 11.10 35.41 -14.56
N THR A 252 12.10 35.37 -15.46
CA THR A 252 12.97 34.19 -15.58
C THR A 252 13.86 33.99 -14.35
N GLU A 253 14.38 35.06 -13.76
CA GLU A 253 15.19 34.99 -12.53
C GLU A 253 14.36 34.49 -11.35
N GLU A 254 13.10 34.91 -11.23
CA GLU A 254 12.17 34.43 -10.21
C GLU A 254 11.86 32.94 -10.38
N LYS A 255 11.52 32.51 -11.61
CA LYS A 255 11.29 31.08 -11.89
C LYS A 255 12.52 30.22 -11.62
N VAL A 256 13.71 30.70 -11.94
CA VAL A 256 14.96 29.98 -11.63
C VAL A 256 15.15 29.88 -10.11
N LYS A 257 14.89 30.94 -9.35
CA LYS A 257 14.94 30.90 -7.87
C LYS A 257 13.94 29.89 -7.30
N ASP A 258 12.73 29.85 -7.82
CA ASP A 258 11.71 28.88 -7.40
C ASP A 258 12.12 27.44 -7.70
N ILE A 259 12.68 27.19 -8.89
CA ILE A 259 13.21 25.87 -9.26
C ILE A 259 14.35 25.46 -8.33
N VAL A 260 15.27 26.38 -8.01
CA VAL A 260 16.37 26.11 -7.08
C VAL A 260 15.84 25.79 -5.69
N LEU A 261 14.90 26.58 -5.17
CA LEU A 261 14.27 26.32 -3.87
C LEU A 261 13.52 24.99 -3.83
N ALA A 262 12.78 24.66 -4.89
CA ALA A 262 12.10 23.37 -5.03
C ALA A 262 13.11 22.21 -5.05
N SER A 263 14.20 22.35 -5.81
CA SER A 263 15.29 21.37 -5.86
C SER A 263 15.92 21.13 -4.50
N THR A 264 16.25 22.21 -3.75
CA THR A 264 16.80 22.09 -2.39
C THR A 264 15.82 21.40 -1.43
N ARG A 265 14.50 21.67 -1.55
CA ARG A 265 13.48 20.98 -0.75
C ARG A 265 13.40 19.50 -1.08
N ILE A 266 13.45 19.14 -2.36
CA ILE A 266 13.46 17.73 -2.81
C ILE A 266 14.71 17.02 -2.28
N GLN A 267 15.88 17.64 -2.41
CA GLN A 267 17.15 17.09 -1.93
C GLN A 267 17.12 16.87 -0.40
N LYS A 268 16.59 17.83 0.36
CA LYS A 268 16.39 17.68 1.81
C LYS A 268 15.42 16.54 2.14
N GLY A 269 14.31 16.44 1.41
CA GLY A 269 13.33 15.36 1.57
C GLY A 269 13.93 13.99 1.29
N MET A 270 14.73 13.85 0.23
CA MET A 270 15.46 12.62 -0.08
C MET A 270 16.46 12.25 1.02
N GLY A 271 17.19 13.23 1.58
CA GLY A 271 18.08 12.98 2.71
C GLY A 271 17.37 12.42 3.93
N MET A 272 16.16 12.92 4.24
CA MET A 272 15.33 12.37 5.32
C MET A 272 14.86 10.94 5.03
N ILE A 273 14.49 10.63 3.78
CA ILE A 273 14.09 9.27 3.39
C ILE A 273 15.25 8.29 3.53
N LEU A 274 16.46 8.69 3.12
CA LEU A 274 17.66 7.85 3.28
C LEU A 274 17.94 7.55 4.76
N ASN A 275 17.88 8.57 5.64
CA ASN A 275 18.05 8.36 7.07
C ASN A 275 16.99 7.41 7.65
N LEU A 276 15.73 7.52 7.23
CA LEU A 276 14.66 6.60 7.64
C LEU A 276 14.90 5.16 7.15
N LEU A 277 15.49 4.98 5.98
CA LEU A 277 15.87 3.64 5.48
C LEU A 277 16.97 3.03 6.35
N ASP A 278 18.00 3.80 6.68
CA ASP A 278 19.08 3.35 7.57
C ASP A 278 18.56 2.99 8.97
N GLU A 279 17.67 3.82 9.54
CA GLU A 279 17.00 3.54 10.82
C GLU A 279 16.14 2.27 10.73
N SER A 280 15.41 2.08 9.62
CA SER A 280 14.60 0.88 9.41
C SER A 280 15.45 -0.39 9.32
N GLU A 281 16.62 -0.31 8.69
CA GLU A 281 17.56 -1.43 8.60
C GLU A 281 18.18 -1.75 9.96
N ALA A 282 18.55 -0.72 10.73
CA ALA A 282 19.04 -0.88 12.10
C ALA A 282 18.02 -1.60 12.99
N VAL A 283 16.75 -1.20 12.94
CA VAL A 283 15.67 -1.87 13.70
C VAL A 283 15.47 -3.32 13.23
N ARG A 284 15.54 -3.58 11.92
CA ARG A 284 15.42 -4.94 11.38
C ARG A 284 16.55 -5.84 11.88
N LYS A 285 17.78 -5.32 11.90
CA LYS A 285 18.96 -6.02 12.42
C LYS A 285 18.82 -6.29 13.92
N ASP A 286 18.40 -5.29 14.70
CA ASP A 286 18.19 -5.44 16.15
C ASP A 286 17.11 -6.48 16.47
N LEU A 287 15.99 -6.45 15.75
CA LEU A 287 14.94 -7.47 15.88
C LEU A 287 15.43 -8.87 15.50
N TYR A 288 16.22 -8.99 14.44
CA TYR A 288 16.81 -10.27 14.04
C TYR A 288 17.80 -10.79 15.08
N ASP A 289 18.66 -9.92 15.62
CA ASP A 289 19.62 -10.27 16.65
C ASP A 289 18.94 -10.63 17.97
N THR A 290 17.91 -9.89 18.36
CA THR A 290 17.08 -10.19 19.54
C THR A 290 16.33 -11.51 19.37
N TYR A 291 15.69 -11.72 18.22
CA TYR A 291 15.06 -13.00 17.90
C TYR A 291 16.10 -14.15 17.94
N ARG A 292 17.29 -13.92 17.41
CA ARG A 292 18.36 -14.92 17.39
C ARG A 292 18.95 -15.21 18.78
N LYS A 293 18.99 -14.24 19.68
CA LYS A 293 19.49 -14.42 21.05
C LYS A 293 18.43 -15.01 21.98
N ASP A 294 17.21 -14.49 21.92
CA ASP A 294 16.17 -14.74 22.92
C ASP A 294 15.13 -15.77 22.47
N HIS A 295 14.93 -15.92 21.16
CA HIS A 295 13.87 -16.75 20.59
C HIS A 295 14.35 -17.86 19.65
N ALA A 296 15.64 -17.89 19.27
CA ALA A 296 16.19 -19.00 18.50
C ALA A 296 16.35 -20.21 19.41
N PHE A 297 15.24 -20.93 19.63
CA PHE A 297 15.14 -22.29 20.16
C PHE A 297 16.29 -22.69 21.11
N SER A 298 16.65 -21.84 22.07
CA SER A 298 17.77 -22.10 22.96
C SER A 298 17.35 -23.22 23.91
N GLY A 299 17.80 -24.43 23.63
CA GLY A 299 17.36 -25.65 24.31
C GLY A 299 16.88 -26.77 23.38
N TYR A 300 16.68 -26.51 22.08
CA TYR A 300 16.38 -27.58 21.13
C TYR A 300 17.66 -28.29 20.66
N GLN A 301 17.87 -29.51 21.17
CA GLN A 301 18.87 -30.44 20.65
C GLN A 301 18.51 -30.82 19.20
N GLY A 302 19.12 -30.15 18.22
CA GLY A 302 18.93 -30.48 16.81
C GLY A 302 18.94 -29.31 15.83
N MET A 303 19.07 -28.05 16.28
CA MET A 303 19.06 -26.90 15.36
C MET A 303 20.15 -26.95 14.27
N ASN A 304 21.31 -27.54 14.56
CA ASN A 304 22.38 -27.69 13.58
C ASN A 304 22.09 -28.80 12.54
N ASN A 305 21.00 -29.54 12.70
CA ASN A 305 20.55 -30.55 11.78
C ASN A 305 19.15 -30.19 11.24
N PRO A 306 19.04 -29.62 10.02
CA PRO A 306 17.75 -29.21 9.47
C PRO A 306 16.75 -30.38 9.36
N LYS A 307 17.22 -31.63 9.28
CA LYS A 307 16.36 -32.82 9.30
C LYS A 307 15.67 -33.02 10.66
N GLY A 308 16.30 -32.63 11.77
CA GLY A 308 15.71 -32.70 13.11
C GLY A 308 14.57 -31.72 13.30
N VAL A 309 14.72 -30.49 12.79
CA VAL A 309 13.67 -29.46 12.83
C VAL A 309 12.45 -29.88 12.01
N ILE A 310 12.66 -30.41 10.79
CA ILE A 310 11.57 -30.91 9.94
C ILE A 310 10.85 -32.07 10.61
N ARG A 311 11.58 -33.03 11.21
CA ARG A 311 10.98 -34.17 11.92
C ARG A 311 10.12 -33.73 13.10
N PHE A 312 10.58 -32.74 13.87
CA PHE A 312 9.83 -32.19 15.00
C PHE A 312 8.55 -31.46 14.56
N LEU A 313 8.64 -30.57 13.56
CA LEU A 313 7.48 -29.87 13.00
C LEU A 313 6.47 -30.83 12.34
N SER A 314 6.95 -31.96 11.81
CA SER A 314 6.09 -33.00 11.24
C SER A 314 5.35 -33.80 12.31
N GLN A 315 5.92 -33.95 13.51
CA GLN A 315 5.29 -34.67 14.63
C GLN A 315 4.22 -33.83 15.34
N SER A 316 4.43 -32.52 15.50
CA SER A 316 3.46 -31.65 16.19
C SER A 316 2.14 -31.46 15.44
N SER A 317 2.04 -31.94 14.19
CA SER A 317 0.83 -31.83 13.37
C SER A 317 -0.11 -33.04 13.51
N GLN A 318 0.27 -34.07 14.28
CA GLN A 318 -0.39 -35.37 14.24
C GLN A 318 -1.13 -35.75 15.56
N ASP A 319 -1.00 -34.94 16.62
CA ASP A 319 -1.54 -35.24 17.95
C ASP A 319 -2.94 -34.65 18.23
N ASP A 320 -3.55 -33.91 17.29
CA ASP A 320 -4.93 -33.39 17.43
C ASP A 320 -6.01 -34.29 16.79
N VAL A 321 -5.77 -35.60 16.69
CA VAL A 321 -6.82 -36.55 16.28
C VAL A 321 -7.53 -37.08 17.53
N PRO A 322 -8.86 -36.83 17.70
CA PRO A 322 -9.60 -37.28 18.87
C PRO A 322 -9.54 -38.81 19.02
N ALA A 323 -9.37 -39.26 20.27
CA ALA A 323 -9.05 -40.62 20.69
C ALA A 323 -10.08 -41.74 20.32
N ASP A 324 -11.09 -41.44 19.50
CA ASP A 324 -12.20 -42.35 19.20
C ASP A 324 -12.02 -43.15 17.88
N ASN A 325 -10.83 -43.14 17.26
CA ASN A 325 -10.57 -43.93 16.06
C ASN A 325 -9.65 -45.15 16.32
N PRO A 326 -10.21 -46.35 16.52
CA PRO A 326 -9.43 -47.56 16.85
C PRO A 326 -8.49 -48.04 15.72
N LYS A 327 -8.57 -47.46 14.51
CA LYS A 327 -7.66 -47.78 13.40
C LYS A 327 -6.25 -47.20 13.56
N ALA A 328 -6.05 -46.15 14.36
CA ALA A 328 -4.72 -45.56 14.55
C ALA A 328 -3.83 -46.39 15.50
N MET A 329 -4.44 -47.12 16.44
CA MET A 329 -3.74 -47.91 17.45
C MET A 329 -2.97 -49.12 16.87
N ILE A 330 -3.45 -49.67 15.74
CA ILE A 330 -2.80 -50.83 15.09
C ILE A 330 -1.47 -50.46 14.43
N ARG A 331 -1.24 -49.18 14.09
CA ARG A 331 0.00 -48.76 13.43
C ARG A 331 1.17 -48.52 14.41
N PHE A 332 0.87 -48.23 15.67
CA PHE A 332 1.90 -47.98 16.69
C PHE A 332 2.52 -49.27 17.26
N LEU A 333 1.77 -50.38 17.28
CA LEU A 333 2.26 -51.67 17.76
C LEU A 333 2.99 -52.51 16.69
N SER A 334 2.94 -52.09 15.42
CA SER A 334 3.59 -52.84 14.33
C SER A 334 5.01 -52.35 13.99
N GLN A 335 5.51 -51.28 14.63
CA GLN A 335 6.85 -50.74 14.39
C GLN A 335 7.84 -51.01 15.54
N SER A 336 7.41 -51.66 16.63
CA SER A 336 8.25 -51.95 17.80
C SER A 336 8.83 -53.37 17.85
N SER A 337 8.70 -54.16 16.78
CA SER A 337 9.08 -55.60 16.80
C SER A 337 10.02 -56.05 15.69
N GLN A 338 10.70 -55.13 15.01
CA GLN A 338 11.75 -55.47 14.05
C GLN A 338 12.94 -54.54 14.30
N ASP A 339 13.87 -55.01 15.13
CA ASP A 339 15.31 -54.84 14.98
C ASP A 339 15.97 -55.37 16.26
N ASP A 340 16.39 -56.64 16.22
CA ASP A 340 17.55 -57.19 16.94
C ASP A 340 17.68 -58.68 16.59
N VAL A 341 18.28 -58.96 15.43
CA VAL A 341 18.83 -60.29 15.12
C VAL A 341 20.32 -60.10 14.83
N PRO A 342 21.23 -60.61 15.69
CA PRO A 342 22.65 -60.59 15.42
C PRO A 342 22.98 -61.67 14.38
N ALA A 343 23.50 -61.24 13.23
CA ALA A 343 24.02 -62.14 12.21
C ALA A 343 25.41 -62.66 12.63
N ASP A 344 25.42 -63.73 13.41
CA ASP A 344 26.59 -64.58 13.58
C ASP A 344 26.90 -65.30 12.25
N ASN A 345 28.15 -65.17 11.84
CA ASN A 345 28.68 -65.63 10.56
C ASN A 345 29.69 -66.77 10.79
N PRO A 346 29.33 -68.06 10.58
CA PRO A 346 30.30 -69.14 10.57
C PRO A 346 30.36 -69.80 9.19
N LYS A 347 31.29 -69.36 8.33
CA LYS A 347 31.76 -70.17 7.19
C LYS A 347 33.27 -69.96 6.98
N ALA A 348 34.04 -70.57 7.87
CA ALA A 348 35.45 -70.92 7.62
C ALA A 348 35.81 -72.19 8.42
N MET A 349 35.47 -73.36 7.89
CA MET A 349 36.17 -74.62 8.19
C MET A 349 35.93 -75.64 7.06
N ILE A 350 36.85 -75.61 6.10
CA ILE A 350 37.60 -76.74 5.49
C ILE A 350 36.88 -78.11 5.46
N ARG A 351 36.49 -78.54 4.26
CA ARG A 351 37.07 -79.72 3.58
C ARG A 351 36.86 -79.65 2.08
#